data_AF-A0A423TIA0-F1
#
_entry.id   AF-A0A423TIA0-F1
#
_cell.length_a   1.000
_cell.length_b   1.000
_cell.length_c   1.000
_cell.angle_alpha   90.00
_cell.angle_beta   90.00
_cell.angle_gamma   90.00
#
_symmetry.space_group_name_H-M   'P 1'
#
loop_
_entity.id
_entity.type
_entity.pdbx_description
1 polymer ?
#
loop_
_entity_poly.entity_id
_entity_poly.type
_entity_poly.pdbx_seq_one_letter_code
_entity_poly.pdbx_strand_id
1 'polypeptide(L)'
;MLSLLTCRISVPSLTAGHALDAVPFLTAASLVLSEHARTRLVEDQPLIAGSGCPSARRLPRLRRLPERGRVAVALPAGGGLRRGGGRARLPRQGRQRRQPDGFHGAAGLPQTRLALLERAGVPAAGAASTEPPHGPPRLRHAGPVRPDAAGEEGRGQEVRARREVILAAGAINTPQLLLLSGVGPAQQLRLHNISVVADLPVGRNLQDHIAGNVIFTIKEPVSLLYSRLENLPALLKYSAFGSGPLTSLGGVEGVAFVSTRFVNASLDWPDIEFHFVSGTHASDGGSHLRHALGLRDEYWSHYFSHLVDRDQFSILAKLMRPRSRGVVELRSADPYEYPKITTNYLHDRADLLVVKEGLKIARQVGNTRVFREFGARLFDLPLPGCESFEVTSEAYWECYIRHLTFTIYHYCGTAKMGPYWDPNAVVDPKLRVYGVQGLRVVDASIFPTIPSGNTNAPVTMVAEKAAHMIKAFWASAKTAGDARPPKTPHSEEL
;
A
#
# COMPACT_ATOMS: atom_id res chain seq x y z
N MET A 1 -43.55 11.64 7.86
CA MET A 1 -42.35 11.78 8.72
C MET A 1 -41.15 11.23 7.96
N LEU A 2 -40.31 12.09 7.38
CA LEU A 2 -39.00 11.73 6.85
C LEU A 2 -37.96 12.40 7.73
N SER A 3 -37.08 11.61 8.37
CA SER A 3 -35.90 12.16 9.03
C SER A 3 -34.72 12.07 8.06
N LEU A 4 -34.32 13.21 7.51
CA LEU A 4 -33.09 13.33 6.73
C LEU A 4 -31.92 13.37 7.72
N LEU A 5 -31.27 12.23 7.97
CA LEU A 5 -30.02 12.22 8.74
C LEU A 5 -28.90 12.88 7.92
N THR A 6 -28.49 14.07 8.35
CA THR A 6 -27.24 14.70 7.93
C THR A 6 -26.05 14.02 8.60
N CYS A 7 -25.29 13.21 7.85
CA CYS A 7 -23.97 12.74 8.30
C CYS A 7 -23.01 13.95 8.32
N ARG A 8 -22.69 14.45 9.51
CA ARG A 8 -21.67 15.49 9.70
C ARG A 8 -20.29 14.84 9.77
N ILE A 9 -19.57 14.84 8.66
CA ILE A 9 -18.12 14.59 8.67
C ILE A 9 -17.44 15.95 8.81
N SER A 10 -16.83 16.21 9.97
CA SER A 10 -15.88 17.32 10.13
C SER A 10 -14.61 16.97 9.36
N VAL A 11 -14.52 17.44 8.11
CA VAL A 11 -13.30 17.34 7.32
C VAL A 11 -12.42 18.56 7.67
N PRO A 12 -11.19 18.39 8.18
CA PRO A 12 -10.27 19.51 8.35
C PRO A 12 -9.94 20.11 6.98
N SER A 13 -9.78 21.44 6.92
CA SER A 13 -9.45 22.13 5.67
C SER A 13 -8.07 21.73 5.19
N LEU A 14 -8.00 20.99 4.09
CA LEU A 14 -6.77 20.83 3.30
C LEU A 14 -6.51 22.14 2.55
N THR A 15 -5.87 23.09 3.22
CA THR A 15 -5.18 24.18 2.55
C THR A 15 -4.00 23.58 1.79
N ALA A 16 -3.87 23.94 0.50
CA ALA A 16 -2.78 23.46 -0.34
C ALA A 16 -1.46 24.18 -0.01
N GLY A 17 -0.84 23.77 1.10
CA GLY A 17 0.42 24.32 1.58
C GLY A 17 1.04 23.44 2.67
N HIS A 18 2.23 22.89 2.38
CA HIS A 18 3.14 22.29 3.36
C HIS A 18 2.59 21.11 4.19
N ALA A 19 2.16 20.05 3.51
CA ALA A 19 2.16 18.69 4.07
C ALA A 19 3.27 17.86 3.39
N LEU A 20 4.53 18.11 3.79
CA LEU A 20 5.71 17.40 3.29
C LEU A 20 6.55 16.68 4.36
N ASP A 21 6.17 16.82 5.63
CA ASP A 21 6.80 16.10 6.74
C ASP A 21 5.95 14.89 7.14
N ALA A 22 6.62 13.77 7.40
CA ALA A 22 6.07 12.48 7.87
C ALA A 22 5.36 11.53 6.84
N VAL A 23 5.72 11.55 5.55
CA VAL A 23 5.71 10.33 4.70
C VAL A 23 6.91 10.33 3.73
N PRO A 24 8.01 9.61 4.01
CA PRO A 24 9.14 9.55 3.09
C PRO A 24 8.84 8.65 1.87
N PHE A 25 8.70 9.28 0.70
CA PHE A 25 9.13 8.76 -0.61
C PHE A 25 8.65 7.38 -1.11
N LEU A 26 7.42 6.97 -0.81
CA LEU A 26 6.69 5.97 -1.63
C LEU A 26 5.69 6.59 -2.63
N THR A 27 5.48 7.91 -2.58
CA THR A 27 4.49 8.65 -3.39
C THR A 27 5.04 9.24 -4.70
N ALA A 28 6.36 9.37 -4.85
CA ALA A 28 6.98 9.96 -6.04
C ALA A 28 6.66 9.19 -7.34
N ALA A 29 6.53 7.86 -7.27
CA ALA A 29 6.14 7.02 -8.40
C ALA A 29 4.67 7.20 -8.84
N SER A 30 3.80 7.74 -7.98
CA SER A 30 2.37 7.89 -8.28
C SER A 30 2.00 9.24 -8.89
N LEU A 31 2.72 10.33 -8.59
CA LEU A 31 2.43 11.64 -9.19
C LEU A 31 2.84 11.71 -10.67
N VAL A 32 4.01 11.19 -11.03
CA VAL A 32 4.57 11.30 -12.40
C VAL A 32 3.71 10.58 -13.45
N LEU A 33 2.99 9.53 -13.06
CA LEU A 33 2.07 8.80 -13.95
C LEU A 33 0.78 9.57 -14.27
N SER A 34 0.43 10.62 -13.52
CA SER A 34 -0.79 11.40 -13.74
C SER A 34 -0.66 12.42 -14.90
N GLU A 35 0.53 13.00 -15.10
CA GLU A 35 0.74 14.02 -16.14
C GLU A 35 1.02 13.45 -17.53
N HIS A 36 1.58 12.24 -17.63
CA HIS A 36 1.88 11.60 -18.93
C HIS A 36 0.71 10.81 -19.55
N ALA A 37 -0.42 10.68 -18.84
CA ALA A 37 -1.64 10.03 -19.37
C ALA A 37 -2.46 10.93 -20.33
N ARG A 38 -1.92 12.08 -20.78
CA ARG A 38 -2.55 12.98 -21.75
C ARG A 38 -1.70 13.14 -23.03
N THR A 39 -1.69 12.15 -23.91
CA THR A 39 -1.76 12.39 -25.38
C THR A 39 -1.94 11.10 -26.20
N ARG A 40 -2.64 11.24 -27.34
CA ARG A 40 -2.78 10.26 -28.44
C ARG A 40 -3.53 8.96 -28.14
N LEU A 41 -4.85 9.10 -28.04
CA LEU A 41 -5.73 8.18 -28.76
C LEU A 41 -5.42 8.28 -30.27
N VAL A 42 -5.29 7.14 -30.93
CA VAL A 42 -5.40 7.01 -32.39
C VAL A 42 -6.56 6.07 -32.63
N GLU A 43 -7.65 6.63 -33.15
CA GLU A 43 -8.74 5.85 -33.74
C GLU A 43 -8.23 5.26 -35.06
N ASP A 44 -8.46 3.96 -35.33
CA ASP A 44 -9.50 3.58 -36.30
C ASP A 44 -9.70 2.05 -36.45
N GLN A 45 -10.85 1.68 -37.05
CA GLN A 45 -11.24 0.36 -37.60
C GLN A 45 -11.75 -0.76 -36.65
N PRO A 46 -12.71 -1.62 -37.09
CA PRO A 46 -13.88 -1.90 -36.25
C PRO A 46 -14.05 -3.35 -35.76
N LEU A 47 -14.82 -3.49 -34.68
CA LEU A 47 -15.33 -4.75 -34.14
C LEU A 47 -16.51 -5.28 -34.98
N ILE A 48 -16.39 -6.52 -35.48
CA ILE A 48 -17.54 -7.29 -35.99
C ILE A 48 -18.24 -7.99 -34.83
N ALA A 49 -19.54 -7.77 -34.70
CA ALA A 49 -20.38 -8.44 -33.70
C ALA A 49 -20.67 -9.90 -34.11
N GLY A 50 -20.57 -10.83 -33.15
CA GLY A 50 -20.91 -12.25 -33.31
C GLY A 50 -21.69 -12.76 -32.11
N SER A 51 -22.96 -13.10 -32.33
CA SER A 51 -23.93 -13.50 -31.29
C SER A 51 -23.86 -14.99 -30.94
N GLY A 52 -24.40 -15.34 -29.76
CA GLY A 52 -25.04 -16.64 -29.56
C GLY A 52 -24.33 -17.64 -28.64
N CYS A 53 -24.92 -17.87 -27.47
CA CYS A 53 -24.83 -19.15 -26.78
C CYS A 53 -25.91 -20.09 -27.35
N PRO A 54 -25.70 -21.42 -27.44
CA PRO A 54 -26.56 -22.26 -26.61
C PRO A 54 -25.95 -23.60 -26.11
N SER A 55 -26.33 -23.92 -24.86
CA SER A 55 -26.69 -25.26 -24.36
C SER A 55 -25.62 -26.34 -24.11
N ALA A 56 -25.89 -27.16 -23.09
CA ALA A 56 -25.06 -28.28 -22.65
C ALA A 56 -25.62 -29.65 -23.12
N ARG A 57 -24.73 -30.62 -23.37
CA ARG A 57 -25.04 -32.07 -23.39
C ARG A 57 -23.91 -32.90 -22.75
N ARG A 58 -24.24 -34.13 -22.35
CA ARG A 58 -23.49 -34.99 -21.41
C ARG A 58 -22.60 -36.05 -22.10
N LEU A 59 -21.44 -36.35 -21.49
CA LEU A 59 -20.80 -37.69 -21.31
C LEU A 59 -20.37 -38.49 -22.58
N PRO A 60 -19.44 -39.49 -22.52
CA PRO A 60 -19.14 -40.39 -21.38
C PRO A 60 -17.66 -40.69 -21.04
N ARG A 61 -17.49 -41.56 -20.03
CA ARG A 61 -16.22 -42.10 -19.48
C ARG A 61 -15.54 -43.12 -20.39
N LEU A 62 -14.20 -43.24 -20.31
CA LEU A 62 -13.29 -44.40 -20.56
C LEU A 62 -11.84 -43.89 -20.28
N ARG A 63 -10.81 -44.61 -19.82
CA ARG A 63 -10.60 -45.90 -19.11
C ARG A 63 -9.23 -45.79 -18.36
N ARG A 64 -8.86 -46.75 -17.49
CA ARG A 64 -7.67 -46.67 -16.58
C ARG A 64 -6.41 -47.36 -17.13
N LEU A 65 -5.23 -46.85 -16.70
CA LEU A 65 -3.91 -47.54 -16.50
C LEU A 65 -3.07 -47.95 -17.75
N PRO A 66 -1.72 -48.21 -17.63
CA PRO A 66 -0.85 -48.27 -16.43
C PRO A 66 0.48 -47.44 -16.49
N GLU A 67 1.38 -47.71 -15.51
CA GLU A 67 2.61 -46.97 -15.11
C GLU A 67 3.89 -47.08 -15.98
N ARG A 68 4.90 -46.29 -15.56
CA ARG A 68 6.39 -46.46 -15.63
C ARG A 68 7.12 -46.14 -16.95
N GLY A 69 8.05 -45.18 -16.85
CA GLY A 69 9.15 -44.98 -17.80
C GLY A 69 10.13 -43.90 -17.30
N ARG A 70 11.41 -44.25 -17.12
CA ARG A 70 12.49 -43.30 -16.79
C ARG A 70 12.85 -42.49 -18.05
N VAL A 71 13.20 -41.22 -17.91
CA VAL A 71 13.90 -40.46 -18.97
C VAL A 71 15.29 -40.09 -18.49
N ALA A 72 16.30 -40.51 -19.25
CA ALA A 72 17.71 -40.22 -19.01
C ALA A 72 18.19 -39.02 -19.85
N VAL A 73 19.29 -38.42 -19.42
CA VAL A 73 19.95 -37.30 -20.10
C VAL A 73 20.60 -37.76 -21.40
N ALA A 74 20.51 -36.95 -22.46
CA ALA A 74 21.28 -37.11 -23.68
C ALA A 74 21.99 -35.79 -24.06
N LEU A 75 23.32 -35.81 -24.09
CA LEU A 75 24.16 -34.82 -24.75
C LEU A 75 24.48 -35.30 -26.17
N PRO A 76 24.53 -34.42 -27.18
CA PRO A 76 25.26 -34.69 -28.41
C PRO A 76 26.69 -34.12 -28.33
N ALA A 77 27.66 -34.93 -28.72
CA ALA A 77 29.05 -34.52 -28.94
C ALA A 77 29.47 -34.92 -30.36
N GLY A 78 30.41 -34.18 -30.97
CA GLY A 78 31.31 -34.73 -31.99
C GLY A 78 31.46 -33.96 -33.30
N GLY A 79 32.71 -33.54 -33.58
CA GLY A 79 33.24 -33.25 -34.92
C GLY A 79 33.21 -31.77 -35.36
N GLY A 80 34.30 -31.15 -35.83
CA GLY A 80 35.72 -31.57 -35.83
C GLY A 80 36.53 -30.95 -36.99
N LEU A 81 37.76 -30.47 -36.69
CA LEU A 81 38.80 -30.02 -37.66
C LEU A 81 38.47 -28.70 -38.42
N ARG A 82 39.42 -27.83 -38.85
CA ARG A 82 40.89 -27.91 -38.97
C ARG A 82 41.58 -26.52 -38.92
N ARG A 83 42.91 -26.54 -38.78
CA ARG A 83 43.91 -25.46 -38.52
C ARG A 83 43.96 -24.23 -39.46
N GLY A 84 44.49 -23.13 -38.91
CA GLY A 84 45.21 -22.02 -39.60
C GLY A 84 44.88 -20.65 -38.98
N GLY A 85 45.79 -19.71 -38.66
CA GLY A 85 47.25 -19.66 -38.81
C GLY A 85 47.71 -18.29 -39.37
N GLY A 86 47.92 -17.26 -38.54
CA GLY A 86 48.37 -15.94 -39.01
C GLY A 86 48.69 -14.92 -37.90
N ARG A 87 49.84 -14.23 -38.01
CA ARG A 87 50.33 -13.17 -37.10
C ARG A 87 50.34 -11.80 -37.80
N ALA A 88 49.98 -10.72 -37.11
CA ALA A 88 50.54 -9.35 -37.22
C ALA A 88 49.79 -8.42 -36.21
N ARG A 89 50.42 -7.84 -35.17
CA ARG A 89 51.34 -6.68 -35.10
C ARG A 89 50.67 -5.29 -35.18
N LEU A 90 50.72 -4.57 -34.04
CA LEU A 90 50.57 -3.10 -33.87
C LEU A 90 51.77 -2.34 -34.46
N PRO A 91 51.65 -1.01 -34.74
CA PRO A 91 52.04 0.07 -33.80
C PRO A 91 50.93 1.17 -33.64
N ARG A 92 50.79 1.96 -32.56
CA ARG A 92 51.61 3.11 -32.04
C ARG A 92 51.78 4.25 -33.11
N GLN A 93 51.72 5.57 -32.82
CA GLN A 93 51.88 6.35 -31.56
C GLN A 93 51.45 7.84 -31.73
N GLY A 94 51.43 8.66 -30.64
CA GLY A 94 51.48 10.15 -30.66
C GLY A 94 50.23 10.85 -30.07
N ARG A 95 50.17 11.47 -28.87
CA ARG A 95 50.95 12.55 -28.19
C ARG A 95 50.92 13.93 -28.89
N GLN A 96 50.16 14.91 -28.35
CA GLN A 96 50.70 16.01 -27.51
C GLN A 96 49.60 16.97 -26.96
N ARG A 97 49.98 17.82 -25.98
CA ARG A 97 49.16 18.85 -25.31
C ARG A 97 49.12 20.16 -26.11
N ARG A 98 48.09 21.00 -25.90
CA ARG A 98 48.23 22.45 -25.61
C ARG A 98 46.89 23.12 -25.23
N GLN A 99 46.95 23.95 -24.18
CA GLN A 99 46.14 25.17 -23.98
C GLN A 99 46.85 26.33 -24.74
N PRO A 100 46.21 27.48 -25.07
CA PRO A 100 45.68 28.41 -24.05
C PRO A 100 44.46 29.30 -24.42
N ASP A 101 44.00 30.04 -23.41
CA ASP A 101 43.36 31.38 -23.37
C ASP A 101 42.12 31.74 -24.22
N GLY A 102 41.02 31.99 -23.51
CA GLY A 102 40.48 33.36 -23.33
C GLY A 102 39.50 33.91 -24.37
N PHE A 103 38.27 34.22 -23.92
CA PHE A 103 37.51 35.39 -24.41
C PHE A 103 36.49 35.89 -23.36
N HIS A 104 36.36 37.22 -23.25
CA HIS A 104 35.36 37.90 -22.41
C HIS A 104 33.98 37.93 -23.08
N GLY A 105 32.91 38.05 -22.27
CA GLY A 105 31.55 38.36 -22.73
C GLY A 105 30.58 38.50 -21.56
N ALA A 106 30.35 39.73 -21.10
CA ALA A 106 29.48 40.03 -19.95
C ALA A 106 28.14 40.62 -20.37
N ALA A 107 27.05 40.20 -19.70
CA ALA A 107 25.78 40.90 -19.45
C ALA A 107 24.74 39.84 -19.00
N GLY A 108 23.96 39.96 -17.91
CA GLY A 108 23.84 41.05 -16.94
C GLY A 108 22.52 41.82 -17.07
N LEU A 109 21.43 41.29 -16.52
CA LEU A 109 20.16 42.02 -16.27
C LEU A 109 19.50 41.56 -14.95
N PRO A 110 18.66 42.39 -14.29
CA PRO A 110 18.63 42.45 -12.82
C PRO A 110 17.25 42.24 -12.16
N GLN A 111 17.23 42.26 -10.83
CA GLN A 111 16.02 42.28 -9.98
C GLN A 111 15.57 43.72 -9.65
N THR A 112 14.25 44.00 -9.70
CA THR A 112 13.50 44.97 -8.86
C THR A 112 11.98 44.81 -9.12
N ARG A 113 11.13 44.48 -8.11
CA ARG A 113 10.39 45.34 -7.14
C ARG A 113 9.10 46.06 -7.65
N LEU A 114 7.95 45.53 -7.19
CA LEU A 114 6.94 46.15 -6.30
C LEU A 114 6.01 47.35 -6.70
N ALA A 115 4.69 47.12 -6.55
CA ALA A 115 3.62 48.00 -6.01
C ALA A 115 2.94 49.14 -6.84
N LEU A 116 1.86 49.70 -6.22
CA LEU A 116 0.77 50.62 -6.68
C LEU A 116 -0.46 49.89 -7.30
N LEU A 117 -1.75 50.24 -7.10
CA LEU A 117 -2.58 51.07 -6.16
C LEU A 117 -4.02 50.43 -6.15
N GLU A 118 -4.75 50.24 -5.02
CA GLU A 118 -5.62 51.15 -4.22
C GLU A 118 -6.99 51.63 -4.79
N ARG A 119 -7.96 51.77 -3.86
CA ARG A 119 -9.31 52.43 -3.87
C ARG A 119 -10.52 51.63 -4.39
N ALA A 120 -11.75 51.78 -3.85
CA ALA A 120 -12.26 52.29 -2.56
C ALA A 120 -13.79 52.00 -2.45
N GLY A 121 -14.40 51.99 -1.24
CA GLY A 121 -15.87 52.13 -1.08
C GLY A 121 -16.55 51.32 0.05
N VAL A 122 -17.20 52.02 0.99
CA VAL A 122 -17.94 51.58 2.21
C VAL A 122 -19.26 52.41 2.19
N PRO A 123 -20.47 52.02 2.71
CA PRO A 123 -20.72 51.55 4.08
C PRO A 123 -21.90 50.57 4.34
N ALA A 124 -22.14 50.30 5.63
CA ALA A 124 -23.17 49.40 6.16
C ALA A 124 -24.45 50.12 6.63
N ALA A 125 -25.52 49.34 6.82
CA ALA A 125 -26.72 49.69 7.61
C ALA A 125 -27.32 48.41 8.24
N GLY A 126 -28.03 48.52 9.35
CA GLY A 126 -28.65 47.38 10.06
C GLY A 126 -30.07 47.64 10.55
N ALA A 127 -30.80 46.58 10.91
CA ALA A 127 -32.10 46.60 11.58
C ALA A 127 -32.37 45.24 12.28
N ALA A 128 -33.35 45.17 13.19
CA ALA A 128 -33.44 44.12 14.20
C ALA A 128 -34.65 43.15 14.11
N SER A 129 -34.49 41.99 14.76
CA SER A 129 -35.48 41.13 15.45
C SER A 129 -36.73 40.57 14.73
N THR A 130 -36.89 39.24 14.75
CA THR A 130 -38.11 38.50 15.19
C THR A 130 -37.87 36.96 15.18
N GLU A 131 -38.27 36.24 16.23
CA GLU A 131 -38.48 34.77 16.21
C GLU A 131 -39.99 34.46 16.07
N PRO A 132 -40.39 33.31 15.49
CA PRO A 132 -40.99 32.24 16.32
C PRO A 132 -40.70 30.81 15.74
N PRO A 133 -41.42 29.71 16.10
CA PRO A 133 -40.97 28.76 17.13
C PRO A 133 -40.73 27.31 16.64
N HIS A 134 -40.20 26.47 17.54
CA HIS A 134 -39.98 25.01 17.40
C HIS A 134 -38.96 24.53 16.34
N GLY A 135 -37.69 24.40 16.76
CA GLY A 135 -36.65 23.70 15.99
C GLY A 135 -36.45 22.22 16.40
N PRO A 136 -36.02 21.34 15.47
CA PRO A 136 -35.67 19.93 15.75
C PRO A 136 -34.40 19.81 16.63
N PRO A 137 -34.13 18.63 17.23
CA PRO A 137 -33.11 18.47 18.27
C PRO A 137 -31.70 18.85 17.82
N ARG A 138 -31.01 19.64 18.65
CA ARG A 138 -29.63 20.08 18.44
C ARG A 138 -28.65 19.02 18.96
N LEU A 139 -27.82 18.45 18.08
CA LEU A 139 -26.56 17.85 18.52
C LEU A 139 -25.57 18.97 18.88
N ARG A 140 -25.44 19.24 20.18
CA ARG A 140 -24.41 20.12 20.74
C ARG A 140 -23.10 19.34 20.85
N HIS A 141 -22.12 19.74 20.05
CA HIS A 141 -20.71 19.98 20.41
C HIS A 141 -19.90 20.00 19.11
N ALA A 142 -19.61 21.21 18.61
CA ALA A 142 -18.35 21.39 17.92
C ALA A 142 -17.28 21.41 19.01
N GLY A 143 -16.45 20.37 19.08
CA GLY A 143 -15.22 20.43 19.87
C GLY A 143 -14.29 21.51 19.27
N PRO A 144 -13.38 22.09 20.06
CA PRO A 144 -12.36 22.97 19.51
C PRO A 144 -11.55 22.19 18.47
N VAL A 145 -11.50 22.72 17.24
CA VAL A 145 -10.57 22.22 16.23
C VAL A 145 -9.18 22.73 16.60
N ARG A 146 -8.17 21.86 16.55
CA ARG A 146 -6.78 22.30 16.77
C ARG A 146 -6.43 23.39 15.75
N PRO A 147 -5.68 24.44 16.14
CA PRO A 147 -5.18 25.38 15.19
C PRO A 147 -4.32 24.67 14.13
N ASP A 148 -4.34 25.21 12.91
CA ASP A 148 -3.49 24.71 11.84
C ASP A 148 -2.00 25.03 12.10
N ALA A 149 -1.13 24.66 11.16
CA ALA A 149 0.32 24.93 11.28
C ALA A 149 0.66 26.44 11.26
N ALA A 150 -0.27 27.32 10.92
CA ALA A 150 -0.13 28.77 10.96
C ALA A 150 -0.71 29.40 12.25
N GLY A 151 -1.35 28.61 13.12
CA GLY A 151 -1.95 29.08 14.36
C GLY A 151 -3.40 29.56 14.23
N GLU A 152 -4.03 29.41 13.06
CA GLU A 152 -5.44 29.77 12.88
C GLU A 152 -6.34 28.64 13.42
N GLU A 153 -7.32 28.96 14.25
CA GLU A 153 -8.37 28.00 14.65
C GLU A 153 -9.10 27.50 13.40
N GLY A 154 -8.79 26.27 12.97
CA GLY A 154 -9.37 25.67 11.78
C GLY A 154 -10.89 25.57 11.90
N ARG A 155 -11.63 26.45 11.23
CA ARG A 155 -13.10 26.45 11.33
C ARG A 155 -13.66 25.19 10.69
N GLY A 156 -14.19 24.28 11.51
CA GLY A 156 -14.84 23.06 11.05
C GLY A 156 -15.94 23.36 10.03
N GLN A 157 -15.82 22.77 8.83
CA GLN A 157 -16.70 23.07 7.70
C GLN A 157 -17.84 22.04 7.60
N GLU A 158 -19.06 22.49 7.31
CA GLU A 158 -20.21 21.60 7.05
C GLU A 158 -20.42 21.43 5.54
N VAL A 159 -20.16 20.22 5.03
CA VAL A 159 -20.44 19.85 3.64
C VAL A 159 -21.69 18.97 3.58
N ARG A 160 -22.66 19.30 2.72
CA ARG A 160 -23.92 18.56 2.57
C ARG A 160 -23.98 17.78 1.25
N ALA A 161 -24.13 16.46 1.34
CA ALA A 161 -24.34 15.60 0.17
C ALA A 161 -25.84 15.46 -0.17
N ARG A 162 -26.21 15.65 -1.44
CA ARG A 162 -27.61 15.51 -1.92
C ARG A 162 -28.04 14.07 -2.26
N ARG A 163 -27.12 13.09 -2.25
CA ARG A 163 -27.36 11.72 -2.71
C ARG A 163 -26.74 10.69 -1.78
N GLU A 164 -25.41 10.66 -1.73
CA GLU A 164 -24.65 9.77 -0.86
C GLU A 164 -23.28 10.38 -0.53
N VAL A 165 -22.69 9.90 0.56
CA VAL A 165 -21.31 10.12 0.98
C VAL A 165 -20.53 8.84 0.69
N ILE A 166 -19.32 9.00 0.14
CA ILE A 166 -18.40 7.89 -0.15
C ILE A 166 -17.17 8.09 0.73
N LEU A 167 -16.91 7.13 1.62
CA LEU A 167 -15.76 7.11 2.50
C LEU A 167 -14.64 6.26 1.87
N ALA A 168 -13.45 6.84 1.74
CA ALA A 168 -12.28 6.21 1.12
C ALA A 168 -10.98 6.62 1.84
N ALA A 169 -10.99 6.61 3.17
CA ALA A 169 -9.87 7.07 4.00
C ALA A 169 -8.84 5.96 4.32
N GLY A 170 -9.01 4.77 3.75
CA GLY A 170 -8.10 3.63 3.93
C GLY A 170 -8.33 2.88 5.24
N ALA A 171 -7.71 1.70 5.37
CA ALA A 171 -8.06 0.73 6.40
C ALA A 171 -7.82 1.16 7.87
N ILE A 172 -7.11 2.26 8.11
CA ILE A 172 -6.90 2.81 9.46
C ILE A 172 -7.85 3.97 9.75
N ASN A 173 -8.00 4.93 8.83
CA ASN A 173 -8.77 6.15 9.11
C ASN A 173 -10.27 5.99 8.78
N THR A 174 -10.64 5.10 7.85
CA THR A 174 -12.05 4.77 7.59
C THR A 174 -12.78 4.23 8.82
N PRO A 175 -12.28 3.21 9.56
CA PRO A 175 -12.96 2.78 10.78
C PRO A 175 -12.96 3.88 11.86
N GLN A 176 -11.89 4.69 11.98
CA GLN A 176 -11.88 5.82 12.92
C GLN A 176 -13.01 6.83 12.62
N LEU A 177 -13.17 7.22 11.35
CA LEU A 177 -14.23 8.16 10.93
C LEU A 177 -15.64 7.59 11.11
N LEU A 178 -15.83 6.29 10.86
CA LEU A 178 -17.11 5.60 11.14
C LEU A 178 -17.40 5.58 12.65
N LEU A 179 -16.41 5.22 13.48
CA LEU A 179 -16.54 5.19 14.94
C LEU A 179 -16.87 6.59 15.50
N LEU A 180 -16.15 7.63 15.09
CA LEU A 180 -16.45 9.02 15.46
C LEU A 180 -17.84 9.49 14.97
N SER A 181 -18.35 8.91 13.89
CA SER A 181 -19.71 9.15 13.38
C SER A 181 -20.80 8.32 14.07
N GLY A 182 -20.47 7.57 15.12
CA GLY A 182 -21.41 6.71 15.85
C GLY A 182 -21.73 5.38 15.16
N VAL A 183 -20.93 4.96 14.19
CA VAL A 183 -21.09 3.71 13.43
C VAL A 183 -19.98 2.75 13.84
N GLY A 184 -20.32 1.75 14.66
CA GLY A 184 -19.34 0.80 15.21
C GLY A 184 -19.79 0.17 16.54
N PRO A 185 -18.92 -0.55 17.24
CA PRO A 185 -19.34 -1.37 18.38
C PRO A 185 -19.89 -0.50 19.51
N ALA A 186 -21.16 -0.69 19.87
CA ALA A 186 -21.90 0.21 20.75
C ALA A 186 -21.24 0.42 22.13
N GLN A 187 -20.57 -0.61 22.67
CA GLN A 187 -19.79 -0.49 23.91
C GLN A 187 -18.62 0.50 23.77
N GLN A 188 -17.88 0.43 22.66
CA GLN A 188 -16.74 1.32 22.38
C GLN A 188 -17.18 2.77 22.21
N LEU A 189 -18.29 2.98 21.49
CA LEU A 189 -18.86 4.31 21.28
C LEU A 189 -19.30 4.97 22.59
N ARG A 190 -19.98 4.21 23.46
CA ARG A 190 -20.40 4.68 24.79
C ARG A 190 -19.22 5.04 25.70
N LEU A 191 -18.10 4.31 25.64
CA LEU A 191 -16.89 4.62 26.42
C LEU A 191 -16.29 6.01 26.07
N HIS A 192 -16.56 6.51 24.86
CA HIS A 192 -16.11 7.84 24.40
C HIS A 192 -17.23 8.87 24.35
N ASN A 193 -18.39 8.60 24.97
CA ASN A 193 -19.60 9.45 24.94
C ASN A 193 -20.16 9.74 23.54
N ILE A 194 -19.94 8.83 22.58
CA ILE A 194 -20.45 8.93 21.21
C ILE A 194 -21.81 8.25 21.12
N SER A 195 -22.81 8.96 20.58
CA SER A 195 -24.14 8.40 20.31
C SER A 195 -24.08 7.29 19.27
N VAL A 196 -24.69 6.15 19.57
CA VAL A 196 -24.74 5.00 18.64
C VAL A 196 -25.79 5.27 17.55
N VAL A 197 -25.32 5.36 16.30
CA VAL A 197 -26.13 5.43 15.09
C VAL A 197 -26.39 4.04 14.53
N ALA A 198 -25.36 3.18 14.52
CA ALA A 198 -25.48 1.77 14.13
C ALA A 198 -24.43 0.94 14.89
N ASP A 199 -24.86 -0.15 15.54
CA ASP A 199 -23.99 -1.11 16.21
C ASP A 199 -23.45 -2.10 15.18
N LEU A 200 -22.17 -1.93 14.79
CA LEU A 200 -21.52 -2.68 13.73
C LEU A 200 -20.09 -3.09 14.13
N PRO A 201 -19.52 -4.16 13.57
CA PRO A 201 -18.17 -4.65 13.89
C PRO A 201 -17.02 -3.80 13.30
N VAL A 202 -17.22 -2.48 13.18
CA VAL A 202 -16.22 -1.54 12.65
C VAL A 202 -14.91 -1.60 13.42
N GLY A 203 -13.81 -1.57 12.69
CA GLY A 203 -12.45 -1.64 13.22
C GLY A 203 -11.93 -3.06 13.46
N ARG A 204 -12.80 -4.08 13.54
CA ARG A 204 -12.41 -5.50 13.68
C ARG A 204 -11.89 -6.05 12.33
N ASN A 205 -11.31 -7.25 12.33
CA ASN A 205 -10.81 -7.92 11.12
C ASN A 205 -9.68 -7.16 10.37
N LEU A 206 -8.88 -6.35 11.09
CA LEU A 206 -7.66 -5.77 10.54
C LEU A 206 -6.73 -6.90 10.09
N GLN A 207 -6.35 -6.85 8.81
CA GLN A 207 -5.43 -7.75 8.15
C GLN A 207 -4.30 -6.94 7.53
N ASP A 208 -3.12 -7.54 7.43
CA ASP A 208 -1.96 -6.98 6.74
C ASP A 208 -1.04 -8.12 6.32
N HIS A 209 -0.26 -7.92 5.25
CA HIS A 209 0.84 -8.81 4.94
C HIS A 209 2.05 -8.41 5.79
N ILE A 210 2.62 -9.40 6.46
CA ILE A 210 3.84 -9.25 7.26
C ILE A 210 5.02 -9.92 6.56
N ALA A 211 6.21 -9.35 6.73
CA ALA A 211 7.45 -9.88 6.20
C ALA A 211 8.44 -10.19 7.34
N GLY A 212 9.07 -11.36 7.26
CA GLY A 212 10.42 -11.56 7.76
C GLY A 212 11.42 -11.44 6.59
N ASN A 213 12.70 -11.23 6.87
CA ASN A 213 13.74 -11.18 5.84
C ASN A 213 14.92 -12.13 6.11
N VAL A 214 15.67 -12.42 5.06
CA VAL A 214 16.99 -13.06 5.12
C VAL A 214 17.99 -12.11 4.49
N ILE A 215 19.05 -11.76 5.21
CA ILE A 215 20.08 -10.81 4.75
C ILE A 215 21.34 -11.55 4.31
N PHE A 216 21.91 -11.12 3.19
CA PHE A 216 23.17 -11.60 2.67
C PHE A 216 24.11 -10.43 2.37
N THR A 217 25.37 -10.52 2.82
CA THR A 217 26.45 -9.65 2.33
C THR A 217 27.05 -10.23 1.06
N ILE A 218 27.41 -9.40 0.09
CA ILE A 218 28.11 -9.78 -1.14
C ILE A 218 29.46 -9.05 -1.24
N LYS A 219 30.30 -9.44 -2.20
CA LYS A 219 31.60 -8.80 -2.44
C LYS A 219 31.58 -7.79 -3.59
N GLU A 220 30.66 -7.98 -4.54
CA GLU A 220 30.54 -7.12 -5.71
C GLU A 220 29.84 -5.80 -5.37
N PRO A 221 30.33 -4.64 -5.86
CA PRO A 221 29.83 -3.31 -5.50
C PRO A 221 28.57 -2.91 -6.26
N VAL A 222 27.55 -3.78 -6.27
CA VAL A 222 26.37 -3.72 -7.14
C VAL A 222 25.05 -3.49 -6.42
N SER A 223 25.00 -3.51 -5.09
CA SER A 223 23.76 -3.29 -4.36
C SER A 223 23.33 -1.82 -4.37
N LEU A 224 22.10 -1.57 -3.97
CA LEU A 224 21.55 -0.25 -3.78
C LEU A 224 21.87 0.21 -2.36
N LEU A 225 22.90 1.06 -2.28
CA LEU A 225 23.23 1.88 -1.13
C LEU A 225 22.86 3.32 -1.45
N TYR A 226 22.46 4.09 -0.44
CA TYR A 226 22.01 5.46 -0.58
C TYR A 226 23.05 6.36 -1.27
N SER A 227 24.34 6.18 -0.97
CA SER A 227 25.44 6.88 -1.65
C SER A 227 25.49 6.64 -3.17
N ARG A 228 25.00 5.50 -3.66
CA ARG A 228 24.91 5.15 -5.10
C ARG A 228 23.59 5.61 -5.75
N LEU A 229 22.54 5.80 -4.96
CA LEU A 229 21.23 6.29 -5.41
C LEU A 229 21.14 7.83 -5.43
N GLU A 230 21.42 8.46 -4.29
CA GLU A 230 21.21 9.89 -4.04
C GLU A 230 22.50 10.68 -4.25
N ASN A 231 22.89 10.81 -5.51
CA ASN A 231 24.00 11.65 -5.93
C ASN A 231 23.62 12.47 -7.18
N LEU A 232 24.29 13.63 -7.34
CA LEU A 232 24.00 14.56 -8.43
C LEU A 232 24.10 13.92 -9.84
N PRO A 233 25.08 13.04 -10.15
CA PRO A 233 25.09 12.31 -11.42
C PRO A 233 23.85 11.43 -11.67
N ALA A 234 23.35 10.72 -10.65
CA ALA A 234 22.13 9.92 -10.76
C ALA A 234 20.90 10.81 -11.01
N LEU A 235 20.78 11.93 -10.29
CA LEU A 235 19.71 12.91 -10.49
C LEU A 235 19.73 13.49 -11.91
N LEU A 236 20.87 14.01 -12.35
CA LEU A 236 21.01 14.59 -13.69
C LEU A 236 20.71 13.57 -14.80
N LYS A 237 21.16 12.31 -14.65
CA LYS A 237 20.88 11.25 -15.61
C LYS A 237 19.38 10.91 -15.68
N TYR A 238 18.70 10.88 -14.53
CA TYR A 238 17.26 10.68 -14.46
C TYR A 238 16.50 11.84 -15.11
N SER A 239 16.81 13.09 -14.74
CA SER A 239 16.14 14.28 -15.27
C SER A 239 16.36 14.48 -16.78
N ALA A 240 17.55 14.16 -17.31
CA ALA A 240 17.86 14.37 -18.73
C ALA A 240 17.40 13.21 -19.64
N PHE A 241 17.34 11.98 -19.13
CA PHE A 241 17.17 10.78 -19.97
C PHE A 241 16.14 9.77 -19.46
N GLY A 242 15.46 10.02 -18.34
CA GLY A 242 14.55 9.06 -17.70
C GLY A 242 15.22 7.74 -17.33
N SER A 243 16.52 7.75 -17.02
CA SER A 243 17.33 6.55 -16.81
C SER A 243 18.33 6.69 -15.67
N GLY A 244 18.87 5.57 -15.18
CA GLY A 244 19.82 5.53 -14.07
C GLY A 244 19.23 4.92 -12.81
N PRO A 245 19.95 4.91 -11.68
CA PRO A 245 19.56 4.12 -10.50
C PRO A 245 18.27 4.64 -9.83
N LEU A 246 17.89 5.90 -10.05
CA LEU A 246 16.61 6.47 -9.60
C LEU A 246 15.38 5.91 -10.33
N THR A 247 15.55 5.07 -11.37
CA THR A 247 14.42 4.29 -11.95
C THR A 247 14.17 2.96 -11.23
N SER A 248 14.97 2.61 -10.21
CA SER A 248 14.74 1.41 -9.40
C SER A 248 13.48 1.54 -8.54
N LEU A 249 12.78 0.41 -8.34
CA LEU A 249 11.51 0.31 -7.60
C LEU A 249 11.74 0.26 -6.08
N GLY A 250 12.45 1.25 -5.54
CA GLY A 250 12.87 1.23 -4.12
C GLY A 250 13.74 0.02 -3.78
N GLY A 251 14.44 -0.53 -4.78
CA GLY A 251 15.29 -1.71 -4.68
C GLY A 251 14.61 -3.07 -4.69
N VAL A 252 13.28 -3.17 -4.85
CA VAL A 252 12.61 -4.45 -5.13
C VAL A 252 12.84 -4.82 -6.60
N GLU A 253 13.93 -5.53 -6.88
CA GLU A 253 14.35 -5.89 -8.25
C GLU A 253 13.73 -7.21 -8.76
N GLY A 254 13.03 -7.96 -7.90
CA GLY A 254 12.38 -9.20 -8.30
C GLY A 254 11.29 -9.66 -7.35
N VAL A 255 10.29 -10.34 -7.90
CA VAL A 255 9.21 -10.98 -7.14
C VAL A 255 9.08 -12.44 -7.52
N ALA A 256 8.72 -13.29 -6.56
CA ALA A 256 8.38 -14.67 -6.80
C ALA A 256 7.29 -15.11 -5.82
N PHE A 257 6.35 -15.95 -6.26
CA PHE A 257 5.40 -16.57 -5.34
C PHE A 257 5.75 -18.03 -5.13
N VAL A 258 5.67 -18.49 -3.89
CA VAL A 258 6.11 -19.83 -3.49
C VAL A 258 5.09 -20.45 -2.54
N SER A 259 4.83 -21.74 -2.74
CA SER A 259 4.04 -22.57 -1.85
C SER A 259 4.92 -23.22 -0.80
N THR A 260 4.66 -22.98 0.48
CA THR A 260 5.25 -23.78 1.56
C THR A 260 4.54 -25.14 1.68
N ARG A 261 5.12 -26.06 2.47
CA ARG A 261 4.47 -27.33 2.80
C ARG A 261 3.17 -27.20 3.63
N PHE A 262 2.82 -26.00 4.08
CA PHE A 262 1.59 -25.72 4.82
C PHE A 262 0.46 -25.20 3.93
N VAL A 263 0.73 -24.90 2.65
CA VAL A 263 -0.31 -24.50 1.71
C VAL A 263 -1.33 -25.64 1.56
N ASN A 264 -2.62 -25.29 1.52
CA ASN A 264 -3.62 -26.25 1.08
C ASN A 264 -3.49 -26.41 -0.44
N ALA A 265 -2.90 -27.51 -0.90
CA ALA A 265 -2.66 -27.78 -2.33
C ALA A 265 -3.94 -27.93 -3.18
N SER A 266 -5.14 -27.98 -2.58
CA SER A 266 -6.41 -27.86 -3.31
C SER A 266 -6.83 -26.40 -3.59
N LEU A 267 -6.15 -25.43 -2.98
CA LEU A 267 -6.28 -24.02 -3.31
C LEU A 267 -5.14 -23.64 -4.25
N ASP A 268 -5.47 -23.22 -5.46
CA ASP A 268 -4.52 -22.89 -6.54
C ASP A 268 -3.84 -21.52 -6.31
N TRP A 269 -3.37 -21.28 -5.08
CA TRP A 269 -2.68 -20.05 -4.72
C TRP A 269 -1.54 -20.25 -3.69
N PRO A 270 -0.42 -19.53 -3.85
CA PRO A 270 0.73 -19.60 -2.95
C PRO A 270 0.49 -18.81 -1.64
N ASP A 271 1.16 -19.25 -0.57
CA ASP A 271 1.08 -18.69 0.79
C ASP A 271 2.26 -17.76 1.15
N ILE A 272 3.37 -17.80 0.38
CA ILE A 272 4.48 -16.87 0.47
C ILE A 272 4.66 -16.09 -0.84
N GLU A 273 4.96 -14.80 -0.71
CA GLU A 273 5.53 -13.97 -1.77
C GLU A 273 6.91 -13.48 -1.35
N PHE A 274 7.92 -13.72 -2.19
CA PHE A 274 9.24 -13.14 -2.05
C PHE A 274 9.34 -11.80 -2.74
N HIS A 275 9.87 -10.81 -2.02
CA HIS A 275 10.54 -9.67 -2.63
C HIS A 275 12.06 -9.88 -2.53
N PHE A 276 12.72 -9.97 -3.68
CA PHE A 276 14.17 -9.84 -3.77
C PHE A 276 14.52 -8.35 -3.77
N VAL A 277 15.25 -7.92 -2.74
CA VAL A 277 15.65 -6.53 -2.53
C VAL A 277 17.16 -6.44 -2.69
N SER A 278 17.63 -5.61 -3.62
CA SER A 278 19.06 -5.35 -3.84
C SER A 278 19.65 -4.43 -2.77
N GLY A 279 19.30 -4.65 -1.51
CA GLY A 279 19.67 -3.85 -0.35
C GLY A 279 19.04 -4.41 0.93
N THR A 280 19.16 -3.68 2.04
CA THR A 280 18.51 -4.03 3.32
C THR A 280 18.05 -2.76 4.06
N HIS A 281 17.50 -2.93 5.27
CA HIS A 281 17.16 -1.82 6.17
C HIS A 281 18.36 -0.98 6.62
N ALA A 282 19.59 -1.40 6.33
CA ALA A 282 20.82 -0.63 6.57
C ALA A 282 21.36 0.11 5.34
N SER A 283 20.75 -0.06 4.15
CA SER A 283 21.24 0.49 2.88
C SER A 283 21.31 2.02 2.83
N ASP A 284 20.62 2.71 3.73
CA ASP A 284 20.55 4.18 3.81
C ASP A 284 21.31 4.78 4.99
N GLY A 285 22.17 4.00 5.63
CA GLY A 285 22.88 4.41 6.85
C GLY A 285 21.97 4.65 8.06
N GLY A 286 20.69 4.29 7.97
CA GLY A 286 19.69 4.49 9.02
C GLY A 286 19.04 5.87 9.02
N SER A 287 19.20 6.64 7.93
CA SER A 287 18.67 8.00 7.80
C SER A 287 17.13 8.06 7.75
N HIS A 288 16.49 7.11 7.06
CA HIS A 288 15.05 7.10 6.82
C HIS A 288 14.41 5.73 7.15
N LEU A 289 14.99 4.64 6.65
CA LEU A 289 14.47 3.28 6.77
C LEU A 289 14.38 2.82 8.24
N ARG A 290 15.38 3.15 9.06
CA ARG A 290 15.36 2.88 10.51
C ARG A 290 14.11 3.47 11.17
N HIS A 291 13.81 4.72 10.88
CA HIS A 291 12.68 5.45 11.45
C HIS A 291 11.34 4.96 10.87
N ALA A 292 11.26 4.75 9.56
CA ALA A 292 10.06 4.24 8.89
C ALA A 292 9.65 2.85 9.39
N LEU A 293 10.61 1.99 9.74
CA LEU A 293 10.38 0.65 10.30
C LEU A 293 10.20 0.62 11.82
N GLY A 294 10.36 1.76 12.50
CA GLY A 294 10.32 1.83 13.97
C GLY A 294 11.42 1.01 14.65
N LEU A 295 12.59 0.84 14.02
CA LEU A 295 13.69 0.05 14.56
C LEU A 295 14.28 0.72 15.80
N ARG A 296 14.15 0.03 16.95
CA ARG A 296 14.74 0.43 18.22
C ARG A 296 16.26 0.55 18.12
N ASP A 297 16.81 1.52 18.84
CA ASP A 297 18.23 1.88 18.86
C ASP A 297 19.16 0.69 19.16
N GLU A 298 18.73 -0.23 20.01
CA GLU A 298 19.46 -1.47 20.32
C GLU A 298 19.62 -2.38 19.08
N TYR A 299 18.58 -2.56 18.26
CA TYR A 299 18.64 -3.36 17.02
C TYR A 299 19.47 -2.64 15.95
N TRP A 300 19.37 -1.32 15.88
CA TRP A 300 20.20 -0.56 14.98
C TRP A 300 21.68 -0.73 15.33
N SER A 301 22.04 -0.46 16.58
CA SER A 301 23.44 -0.35 17.01
C SER A 301 24.16 -1.69 17.09
N HIS A 302 23.46 -2.77 17.47
CA HIS A 302 24.03 -4.11 17.63
C HIS A 302 23.81 -5.06 16.43
N TYR A 303 23.06 -4.67 15.39
CA TYR A 303 22.77 -5.54 14.25
C TYR A 303 22.93 -4.83 12.90
N PHE A 304 22.13 -3.79 12.63
CA PHE A 304 22.10 -3.14 11.31
C PHE A 304 23.30 -2.22 11.04
N SER A 305 23.92 -1.64 12.07
CA SER A 305 25.14 -0.83 11.97
C SER A 305 26.28 -1.59 11.25
N HIS A 306 26.41 -2.89 11.49
CA HIS A 306 27.43 -3.78 10.91
C HIS A 306 27.24 -4.08 9.41
N LEU A 307 26.16 -3.56 8.81
CA LEU A 307 25.80 -3.67 7.40
C LEU A 307 25.87 -2.33 6.65
N VAL A 308 26.12 -1.21 7.35
CA VAL A 308 26.29 0.11 6.73
C VAL A 308 27.54 0.10 5.83
N ASP A 309 27.45 0.75 4.67
CA ASP A 309 28.48 0.81 3.61
C ASP A 309 29.00 -0.55 3.11
N ARG A 310 28.29 -1.65 3.41
CA ARG A 310 28.59 -2.99 2.89
C ARG A 310 27.60 -3.37 1.81
N ASP A 311 28.12 -3.95 0.73
CA ASP A 311 27.30 -4.50 -0.33
C ASP A 311 26.50 -5.72 0.14
N GLN A 312 25.20 -5.70 -0.14
CA GLN A 312 24.23 -6.60 0.49
C GLN A 312 22.93 -6.71 -0.31
N PHE A 313 22.21 -7.81 -0.11
CA PHE A 313 20.83 -7.97 -0.56
C PHE A 313 19.99 -8.64 0.53
N SER A 314 18.67 -8.58 0.39
CA SER A 314 17.75 -9.35 1.22
C SER A 314 16.65 -10.01 0.41
N ILE A 315 16.13 -11.11 0.94
CA ILE A 315 14.93 -11.77 0.43
C ILE A 315 13.88 -11.71 1.54
N LEU A 316 12.80 -10.97 1.29
CA LEU A 316 11.69 -10.80 2.22
C LEU A 316 10.64 -11.87 1.96
N ALA A 317 10.31 -12.69 2.95
CA ALA A 317 9.25 -13.67 2.89
C ALA A 317 7.95 -13.06 3.45
N LYS A 318 7.06 -12.61 2.55
CA LYS A 318 5.77 -12.04 2.90
C LYS A 318 4.70 -13.12 3.04
N LEU A 319 3.95 -13.10 4.13
CA LEU A 319 2.81 -13.99 4.36
C LEU A 319 1.55 -13.51 3.61
N MET A 320 1.07 -14.29 2.65
CA MET A 320 -0.06 -13.92 1.77
C MET A 320 -1.45 -14.23 2.33
N ARG A 321 -1.54 -15.11 3.32
CA ARG A 321 -2.81 -15.55 3.93
C ARG A 321 -2.71 -15.62 5.45
N PRO A 322 -2.45 -14.48 6.13
CA PRO A 322 -2.41 -14.43 7.59
C PRO A 322 -3.73 -14.89 8.19
N ARG A 323 -3.64 -15.64 9.29
CA ARG A 323 -4.78 -16.03 10.13
C ARG A 323 -4.99 -15.07 11.30
N SER A 324 -3.92 -14.47 11.80
CA SER A 324 -3.97 -13.43 12.82
C SER A 324 -4.86 -12.26 12.37
N ARG A 325 -5.58 -11.66 13.32
CA ARG A 325 -6.48 -10.52 13.09
C ARG A 325 -6.29 -9.47 14.16
N GLY A 326 -6.15 -8.23 13.72
CA GLY A 326 -6.06 -7.06 14.58
C GLY A 326 -7.39 -6.32 14.75
N VAL A 327 -7.30 -5.17 15.41
CA VAL A 327 -8.37 -4.19 15.56
C VAL A 327 -7.82 -2.76 15.49
N VAL A 328 -8.63 -1.85 14.93
CA VAL A 328 -8.51 -0.39 15.09
C VAL A 328 -9.64 0.08 16.02
N GLU A 329 -9.28 0.73 17.14
CA GLU A 329 -10.21 1.25 18.15
C GLU A 329 -9.96 2.75 18.35
N LEU A 330 -10.96 3.51 18.79
CA LEU A 330 -10.76 4.89 19.22
C LEU A 330 -9.85 4.94 20.45
N ARG A 331 -9.09 6.05 20.55
CA ARG A 331 -8.33 6.42 21.75
C ARG A 331 -9.13 7.44 22.58
N SER A 332 -9.77 8.38 21.91
CA SER A 332 -10.73 9.33 22.46
C SER A 332 -11.76 9.73 21.39
N ALA A 333 -12.58 10.74 21.69
CA ALA A 333 -13.45 11.40 20.72
C ALA A 333 -12.77 12.57 19.96
N ASP A 334 -11.48 12.87 20.21
CA ASP A 334 -10.72 13.85 19.43
C ASP A 334 -10.40 13.27 18.03
N PRO A 335 -10.92 13.85 16.92
CA PRO A 335 -10.60 13.39 15.57
C PRO A 335 -9.13 13.56 15.19
N TYR A 336 -8.36 14.40 15.90
CA TYR A 336 -6.94 14.62 15.69
C TYR A 336 -6.04 13.68 16.49
N GLU A 337 -6.62 12.85 17.37
CA GLU A 337 -5.87 11.85 18.13
C GLU A 337 -5.82 10.51 17.36
N TYR A 338 -4.62 9.95 17.20
CA TYR A 338 -4.46 8.70 16.47
C TYR A 338 -5.18 7.51 17.15
N PRO A 339 -5.86 6.65 16.37
CA PRO A 339 -6.57 5.51 16.91
C PRO A 339 -5.60 4.51 17.54
N LYS A 340 -6.13 3.68 18.45
CA LYS A 340 -5.40 2.54 19.00
C LYS A 340 -5.43 1.41 17.97
N ILE A 341 -4.28 1.10 17.41
CA ILE A 341 -4.10 0.00 16.44
C ILE A 341 -3.45 -1.18 17.17
N THR A 342 -4.09 -2.35 17.13
CA THR A 342 -3.55 -3.59 17.68
C THR A 342 -3.52 -4.63 16.57
N THR A 343 -2.34 -4.97 16.04
CA THR A 343 -2.23 -5.78 14.82
C THR A 343 -2.30 -7.30 15.08
N ASN A 344 -1.91 -7.75 16.28
CA ASN A 344 -1.81 -9.16 16.67
C ASN A 344 -0.95 -10.02 15.71
N TYR A 345 0.09 -9.44 15.09
CA TYR A 345 0.99 -10.20 14.22
C TYR A 345 1.53 -11.45 14.92
N LEU A 346 1.53 -12.58 14.20
CA LEU A 346 2.02 -13.89 14.68
C LEU A 346 1.28 -14.46 15.90
N HIS A 347 0.07 -13.96 16.21
CA HIS A 347 -0.78 -14.49 17.27
C HIS A 347 -1.24 -15.94 16.97
N ASP A 348 -1.62 -16.23 15.71
CA ASP A 348 -1.77 -17.60 15.26
C ASP A 348 -0.38 -18.19 14.94
N ARG A 349 -0.02 -19.31 15.59
CA ARG A 349 1.26 -19.99 15.39
C ARG A 349 1.48 -20.44 13.93
N ALA A 350 0.41 -20.70 13.17
CA ALA A 350 0.52 -21.09 11.76
C ALA A 350 1.17 -19.99 10.91
N ASP A 351 0.90 -18.72 11.20
CA ASP A 351 1.48 -17.58 10.48
C ASP A 351 3.02 -17.59 10.59
N LEU A 352 3.51 -17.81 11.82
CA LEU A 352 4.95 -17.92 12.11
C LEU A 352 5.59 -19.13 11.42
N LEU A 353 4.91 -20.29 11.39
CA LEU A 353 5.42 -21.49 10.74
C LEU A 353 5.54 -21.32 9.21
N VAL A 354 4.58 -20.67 8.58
CA VAL A 354 4.61 -20.34 7.14
C VAL A 354 5.74 -19.37 6.82
N VAL A 355 5.87 -18.26 7.57
CA VAL A 355 6.99 -17.32 7.39
C VAL A 355 8.34 -18.00 7.57
N LYS A 356 8.50 -18.87 8.60
CA LYS A 356 9.75 -19.60 8.82
C LYS A 356 10.12 -20.54 7.67
N GLU A 357 9.17 -21.30 7.14
CA GLU A 357 9.44 -22.14 5.96
C GLU A 357 9.77 -21.28 4.73
N GLY A 358 9.13 -20.12 4.58
CA GLY A 358 9.49 -19.10 3.60
C GLY A 358 10.94 -18.61 3.74
N LEU A 359 11.38 -18.23 4.94
CA LEU A 359 12.77 -17.82 5.20
C LEU A 359 13.77 -18.94 4.96
N LYS A 360 13.42 -20.19 5.26
CA LYS A 360 14.24 -21.37 4.95
C LYS A 360 14.43 -21.56 3.44
N ILE A 361 13.38 -21.36 2.63
CA ILE A 361 13.47 -21.39 1.17
C ILE A 361 14.30 -20.19 0.67
N ALA A 362 14.08 -18.98 1.20
CA ALA A 362 14.88 -17.80 0.88
C ALA A 362 16.39 -17.98 1.18
N ARG A 363 16.73 -18.64 2.31
CA ARG A 363 18.10 -19.04 2.65
C ARG A 363 18.71 -19.99 1.61
N GLN A 364 17.92 -20.91 1.05
CA GLN A 364 18.37 -21.79 -0.03
C GLN A 364 18.62 -21.02 -1.34
N VAL A 365 17.72 -20.09 -1.68
CA VAL A 365 17.85 -19.21 -2.87
C VAL A 365 19.14 -18.40 -2.82
N GLY A 366 19.38 -17.64 -1.75
CA GLY A 366 20.60 -16.83 -1.58
C GLY A 366 21.90 -17.66 -1.44
N ASN A 367 21.79 -18.97 -1.23
CA ASN A 367 22.91 -19.91 -1.20
C ASN A 367 23.07 -20.72 -2.51
N THR A 368 22.33 -20.39 -3.58
CA THR A 368 22.54 -21.00 -4.90
C THR A 368 23.86 -20.54 -5.54
N ARG A 369 24.30 -21.27 -6.57
CA ARG A 369 25.56 -21.01 -7.28
C ARG A 369 25.71 -19.56 -7.75
N VAL A 370 24.67 -18.99 -8.36
CA VAL A 370 24.71 -17.63 -8.93
C VAL A 370 24.99 -16.59 -7.84
N PHE A 371 24.30 -16.63 -6.70
CA PHE A 371 24.58 -15.71 -5.59
C PHE A 371 25.98 -15.93 -4.98
N ARG A 372 26.46 -17.19 -4.91
CA ARG A 372 27.85 -17.46 -4.47
C ARG A 372 28.91 -16.89 -5.40
N GLU A 373 28.63 -16.74 -6.70
CA GLU A 373 29.54 -16.10 -7.66
C GLU A 373 29.72 -14.60 -7.36
N PHE A 374 28.70 -13.92 -6.80
CA PHE A 374 28.81 -12.56 -6.22
C PHE A 374 29.46 -12.53 -4.82
N GLY A 375 29.96 -13.68 -4.35
CA GLY A 375 30.56 -13.81 -3.03
C GLY A 375 29.57 -13.85 -1.87
N ALA A 376 28.28 -14.14 -2.12
CA ALA A 376 27.24 -14.09 -1.10
C ALA A 376 27.56 -14.94 0.15
N ARG A 377 27.27 -14.34 1.31
CA ARG A 377 27.32 -14.95 2.64
C ARG A 377 26.09 -14.51 3.42
N LEU A 378 25.44 -15.46 4.08
CA LEU A 378 24.38 -15.16 5.05
C LEU A 378 24.97 -14.22 6.12
N PHE A 379 24.24 -13.16 6.48
CA PHE A 379 24.62 -12.35 7.63
C PHE A 379 24.31 -13.14 8.91
N ASP A 380 25.37 -13.54 9.60
CA ASP A 380 25.37 -14.56 10.67
C ASP A 380 25.66 -14.00 12.07
N LEU A 381 25.68 -12.68 12.21
CA LEU A 381 25.56 -12.03 13.51
C LEU A 381 24.19 -12.39 14.12
N PRO A 382 24.11 -12.87 15.38
CA PRO A 382 22.81 -13.13 16.01
C PRO A 382 22.02 -11.83 16.23
N LEU A 383 20.70 -11.89 15.99
CA LEU A 383 19.79 -10.79 16.31
C LEU A 383 19.69 -10.60 17.84
N PRO A 384 19.67 -9.34 18.35
CA PRO A 384 19.49 -9.07 19.77
C PRO A 384 18.25 -9.75 20.38
N GLY A 385 18.45 -10.48 21.48
CA GLY A 385 17.45 -11.33 22.14
C GLY A 385 17.39 -12.78 21.64
N CYS A 386 18.14 -13.14 20.59
CA CYS A 386 18.20 -14.48 20.00
C CYS A 386 19.60 -15.13 20.07
N GLU A 387 20.53 -14.56 20.85
CA GLU A 387 21.94 -14.95 20.95
C GLU A 387 22.16 -16.35 21.54
N SER A 388 21.18 -16.87 22.29
CA SER A 388 21.20 -18.22 22.87
C SER A 388 20.94 -19.34 21.86
N PHE A 389 20.63 -19.01 20.59
CA PHE A 389 20.35 -19.97 19.54
C PHE A 389 21.38 -19.88 18.41
N GLU A 390 21.82 -21.03 17.90
CA GLU A 390 22.66 -21.07 16.69
C GLU A 390 21.88 -20.50 15.49
N VAL A 391 22.47 -19.56 14.75
CA VAL A 391 21.83 -18.86 13.60
C VAL A 391 21.36 -19.81 12.49
N THR A 392 21.95 -21.00 12.40
CA THR A 392 21.56 -22.05 11.47
C THR A 392 20.25 -22.74 11.85
N SER A 393 19.91 -22.77 13.15
CA SER A 393 18.85 -23.58 13.78
C SER A 393 17.43 -23.04 13.57
N GLU A 394 16.46 -23.95 13.58
CA GLU A 394 15.03 -23.59 13.53
C GLU A 394 14.59 -22.70 14.70
N ALA A 395 15.17 -22.88 15.89
CA ALA A 395 14.84 -22.11 17.09
C ALA A 395 15.27 -20.64 16.96
N TYR A 396 16.45 -20.38 16.39
CA TYR A 396 16.90 -19.02 16.07
C TYR A 396 15.89 -18.33 15.14
N TRP A 397 15.43 -18.98 14.07
CA TRP A 397 14.48 -18.35 13.14
C TRP A 397 13.07 -18.16 13.73
N GLU A 398 12.62 -19.00 14.68
CA GLU A 398 11.39 -18.74 15.45
C GLU A 398 11.51 -17.55 16.41
N CYS A 399 12.72 -17.28 16.93
CA CYS A 399 13.03 -16.09 17.71
C CYS A 399 13.13 -14.85 16.80
N TYR A 400 13.94 -14.94 15.73
CA TYR A 400 14.19 -13.90 14.74
C TYR A 400 12.89 -13.29 14.21
N ILE A 401 11.94 -14.13 13.77
CA ILE A 401 10.65 -13.68 13.23
C ILE A 401 9.84 -12.90 14.27
N ARG A 402 9.90 -13.27 15.57
CA ARG A 402 9.19 -12.54 16.63
C ARG A 402 9.79 -11.17 16.93
N HIS A 403 11.12 -11.05 16.82
CA HIS A 403 11.85 -9.83 17.11
C HIS A 403 11.95 -8.88 15.90
N LEU A 404 12.00 -9.43 14.69
CA LEU A 404 12.12 -8.71 13.42
C LEU A 404 11.09 -9.23 12.40
N THR A 405 9.85 -8.82 12.60
CA THR A 405 8.77 -8.86 11.59
C THR A 405 8.25 -7.43 11.40
N PHE A 406 7.97 -7.05 10.16
CA PHE A 406 7.44 -5.73 9.82
C PHE A 406 6.22 -5.83 8.89
N THR A 407 5.38 -4.79 8.98
CA THR A 407 4.32 -4.52 7.99
C THR A 407 4.95 -4.22 6.63
N ILE A 408 4.27 -4.60 5.55
CA ILE A 408 4.54 -4.03 4.22
C ILE A 408 3.38 -3.14 3.72
N TYR A 409 2.65 -2.56 4.68
CA TYR A 409 1.65 -1.50 4.54
C TYR A 409 0.40 -1.89 3.71
N HIS A 410 -0.01 -3.16 3.76
CA HIS A 410 -1.19 -3.68 3.08
C HIS A 410 -2.42 -3.80 4.01
N TYR A 411 -2.56 -2.90 4.98
CA TYR A 411 -3.69 -2.86 5.90
C TYR A 411 -5.05 -2.91 5.19
N CYS A 412 -5.91 -3.85 5.58
CA CYS A 412 -7.24 -4.04 4.99
C CYS A 412 -8.26 -4.63 5.98
N GLY A 413 -9.53 -4.69 5.58
CA GLY A 413 -10.56 -5.52 6.23
C GLY A 413 -11.31 -4.94 7.44
N THR A 414 -11.02 -3.71 7.85
CA THR A 414 -11.60 -3.01 9.03
C THR A 414 -13.03 -2.50 8.90
N ALA A 415 -13.59 -2.52 7.69
CA ALA A 415 -15.00 -2.25 7.39
C ALA A 415 -15.54 -3.35 6.46
N LYS A 416 -15.21 -4.61 6.79
CA LYS A 416 -15.46 -5.84 6.04
C LYS A 416 -16.78 -5.83 5.24
N MET A 417 -16.67 -6.11 3.95
CA MET A 417 -17.82 -6.45 3.10
C MET A 417 -18.30 -7.87 3.42
N GLY A 418 -19.63 -8.07 3.47
CA GLY A 418 -20.23 -9.39 3.60
C GLY A 418 -21.69 -9.41 3.15
N PRO A 419 -22.32 -10.60 3.12
CA PRO A 419 -23.77 -10.72 2.99
C PRO A 419 -24.47 -10.31 4.30
N TYR A 420 -25.79 -10.09 4.25
CA TYR A 420 -26.55 -9.58 5.41
C TYR A 420 -26.56 -10.52 6.63
N TRP A 421 -26.26 -11.81 6.43
CA TRP A 421 -26.19 -12.82 7.48
C TRP A 421 -24.77 -13.03 8.05
N ASP A 422 -23.76 -12.31 7.57
CA ASP A 422 -22.42 -12.33 8.18
C ASP A 422 -22.37 -11.31 9.33
N PRO A 423 -22.33 -11.75 10.60
CA PRO A 423 -22.34 -10.84 11.75
C PRO A 423 -21.05 -9.99 11.85
N ASN A 424 -20.04 -10.26 11.02
CA ASN A 424 -18.81 -9.49 10.93
C ASN A 424 -18.82 -8.46 9.77
N ALA A 425 -19.92 -8.35 9.03
CA ALA A 425 -20.03 -7.40 7.93
C ALA A 425 -20.35 -5.98 8.41
N VAL A 426 -19.70 -4.99 7.81
CA VAL A 426 -19.97 -3.56 7.97
C VAL A 426 -20.64 -2.99 6.71
N VAL A 427 -20.26 -3.49 5.53
CA VAL A 427 -20.87 -3.11 4.25
C VAL A 427 -21.43 -4.30 3.48
N ASP A 428 -22.46 -4.03 2.68
CA ASP A 428 -23.10 -5.02 1.80
C ASP A 428 -22.31 -5.25 0.49
N PRO A 429 -22.71 -6.20 -0.38
CA PRO A 429 -22.05 -6.43 -1.67
C PRO A 429 -22.21 -5.30 -2.71
N LYS A 430 -22.86 -4.19 -2.35
CA LYS A 430 -22.92 -2.91 -3.10
C LYS A 430 -22.17 -1.78 -2.39
N LEU A 431 -21.38 -2.14 -1.36
CA LEU A 431 -20.53 -1.27 -0.55
C LEU A 431 -21.28 -0.25 0.31
N ARG A 432 -22.58 -0.49 0.56
CA ARG A 432 -23.42 0.35 1.43
C ARG A 432 -23.23 -0.07 2.87
N VAL A 433 -23.08 0.89 3.78
CA VAL A 433 -22.98 0.61 5.23
C VAL A 433 -24.32 0.08 5.74
N TYR A 434 -24.29 -1.02 6.49
CA TYR A 434 -25.51 -1.58 7.10
C TYR A 434 -26.14 -0.60 8.11
N GLY A 435 -27.47 -0.52 8.15
CA GLY A 435 -28.19 0.41 9.03
C GLY A 435 -28.10 1.90 8.69
N VAL A 436 -27.23 2.33 7.75
CA VAL A 436 -26.99 3.75 7.44
C VAL A 436 -27.35 4.05 5.97
N GLN A 437 -28.30 4.96 5.76
CA GLN A 437 -28.71 5.36 4.43
C GLN A 437 -27.73 6.39 3.82
N GLY A 438 -27.50 6.28 2.51
CA GLY A 438 -26.67 7.25 1.77
C GLY A 438 -25.19 7.24 2.13
N LEU A 439 -24.66 6.16 2.73
CA LEU A 439 -23.23 6.02 3.05
C LEU A 439 -22.64 4.77 2.40
N ARG A 440 -21.47 4.91 1.78
CA ARG A 440 -20.66 3.80 1.25
C ARG A 440 -19.21 3.87 1.70
N VAL A 441 -18.53 2.73 1.67
CA VAL A 441 -17.08 2.62 1.90
C VAL A 441 -16.41 2.03 0.66
N VAL A 442 -15.36 2.68 0.15
CA VAL A 442 -14.70 2.32 -1.12
C VAL A 442 -13.18 2.44 -0.96
N ASP A 443 -12.59 1.55 -0.16
CA ASP A 443 -11.14 1.42 0.03
C ASP A 443 -10.76 0.00 0.54
N ALA A 444 -9.50 -0.23 0.92
CA ALA A 444 -9.03 -1.52 1.42
C ALA A 444 -9.76 -2.06 2.68
N SER A 445 -10.41 -1.19 3.47
CA SER A 445 -11.16 -1.61 4.68
C SER A 445 -12.27 -2.61 4.36
N ILE A 446 -12.82 -2.61 3.15
CA ILE A 446 -13.93 -3.51 2.79
C ILE A 446 -13.50 -4.95 2.48
N PHE A 447 -12.20 -5.24 2.35
CA PHE A 447 -11.74 -6.57 1.94
C PHE A 447 -12.11 -7.65 2.97
N PRO A 448 -12.93 -8.67 2.62
CA PRO A 448 -13.30 -9.71 3.58
C PRO A 448 -12.08 -10.49 4.06
N THR A 449 -11.23 -10.86 3.10
CA THR A 449 -9.91 -11.47 3.28
C THR A 449 -8.93 -10.72 2.39
N ILE A 450 -7.73 -10.44 2.90
CA ILE A 450 -6.65 -9.82 2.13
C ILE A 450 -6.37 -10.61 0.83
N PRO A 451 -6.19 -9.97 -0.35
CA PRO A 451 -5.81 -10.67 -1.58
C PRO A 451 -4.33 -11.10 -1.54
N SER A 452 -3.97 -12.20 -2.20
CA SER A 452 -2.57 -12.62 -2.35
C SER A 452 -1.87 -11.66 -3.32
N GLY A 453 -0.79 -11.00 -2.87
CA GLY A 453 -0.06 -9.97 -3.62
C GLY A 453 -0.24 -8.55 -3.06
N ASN A 454 0.12 -7.54 -3.87
CA ASN A 454 0.03 -6.14 -3.45
C ASN A 454 -1.39 -5.56 -3.55
N THR A 455 -1.82 -4.83 -2.52
CA THR A 455 -3.22 -4.40 -2.36
C THR A 455 -3.63 -3.20 -3.21
N ASN A 456 -2.68 -2.45 -3.78
CA ASN A 456 -2.97 -1.25 -4.58
C ASN A 456 -3.92 -1.55 -5.77
N ALA A 457 -3.56 -2.48 -6.66
CA ALA A 457 -4.40 -2.83 -7.80
C ALA A 457 -5.81 -3.39 -7.41
N PRO A 458 -5.94 -4.26 -6.40
CA PRO A 458 -7.24 -4.61 -5.81
C PRO A 458 -8.07 -3.41 -5.32
N VAL A 459 -7.46 -2.38 -4.71
CA VAL A 459 -8.16 -1.16 -4.27
C VAL A 459 -8.63 -0.35 -5.48
N THR A 460 -7.79 -0.15 -6.51
CA THR A 460 -8.17 0.51 -7.76
C THR A 460 -9.35 -0.21 -8.43
N MET A 461 -9.32 -1.54 -8.50
CA MET A 461 -10.41 -2.35 -9.06
C MET A 461 -11.73 -2.16 -8.28
N VAL A 462 -11.67 -2.13 -6.94
CA VAL A 462 -12.85 -1.82 -6.11
C VAL A 462 -13.38 -0.41 -6.38
N ALA A 463 -12.50 0.60 -6.51
CA ALA A 463 -12.90 1.98 -6.81
C ALA A 463 -13.61 2.08 -8.18
N GLU A 464 -13.05 1.49 -9.23
CA GLU A 464 -13.67 1.44 -10.57
C GLU A 464 -15.02 0.71 -10.56
N LYS A 465 -15.09 -0.45 -9.88
CA LYS A 465 -16.33 -1.22 -9.74
C LYS A 465 -17.40 -0.42 -8.97
N ALA A 466 -17.01 0.27 -7.91
CA ALA A 466 -17.89 1.12 -7.12
C ALA A 466 -18.41 2.29 -7.96
N ALA A 467 -17.54 3.01 -8.65
CA ALA A 467 -17.91 4.13 -9.52
C ALA A 467 -18.93 3.71 -10.59
N HIS A 468 -18.76 2.54 -11.21
CA HIS A 468 -19.75 1.98 -12.13
C HIS A 468 -21.09 1.66 -11.45
N MET A 469 -21.09 0.94 -10.31
CA MET A 469 -22.32 0.58 -9.59
C MET A 469 -23.10 1.80 -9.08
N ILE A 470 -22.38 2.83 -8.61
CA ILE A 470 -22.95 4.08 -8.11
C ILE A 470 -23.60 4.88 -9.24
N LYS A 471 -22.91 5.04 -10.39
CA LYS A 471 -23.47 5.68 -11.59
C LYS A 471 -24.74 4.97 -12.06
N ALA A 472 -24.72 3.63 -12.13
CA ALA A 472 -25.88 2.83 -12.53
C ALA A 472 -27.06 2.99 -11.57
N PHE A 473 -26.83 2.89 -10.26
CA PHE A 473 -27.87 3.05 -9.23
C PHE A 473 -28.57 4.42 -9.32
N TRP A 474 -27.80 5.51 -9.38
CA TRP A 474 -28.36 6.86 -9.47
C TRP A 474 -28.92 7.22 -10.85
N ALA A 475 -28.53 6.51 -11.92
CA ALA A 475 -29.22 6.60 -13.20
C ALA A 475 -30.60 5.93 -13.13
N SER A 476 -30.68 4.70 -12.61
CA SER A 476 -31.97 4.00 -12.44
C SER A 476 -32.91 4.71 -11.47
N ALA A 477 -32.39 5.36 -10.43
CA ALA A 477 -33.20 6.15 -9.49
C ALA A 477 -33.79 7.42 -10.12
N LYS A 478 -33.18 7.97 -11.18
CA LYS A 478 -33.74 9.08 -11.96
C LYS A 478 -34.84 8.62 -12.91
N THR A 479 -34.66 7.48 -13.58
CA THR A 479 -35.68 6.92 -14.49
C THR A 479 -36.87 6.36 -13.71
N ALA A 480 -36.65 5.89 -12.48
CA ALA A 480 -37.71 5.63 -11.50
C ALA A 480 -38.26 6.91 -10.84
N GLY A 481 -37.97 8.11 -11.37
CA GLY A 481 -38.50 9.38 -10.85
C GLY A 481 -40.03 9.48 -10.87
N ASP A 482 -40.70 8.67 -11.70
CA ASP A 482 -42.17 8.53 -11.75
C ASP A 482 -42.72 7.37 -10.89
N ALA A 483 -41.86 6.59 -10.22
CA ALA A 483 -42.28 5.43 -9.41
C ALA A 483 -41.51 5.36 -8.07
N ARG A 484 -42.23 5.52 -6.95
CA ARG A 484 -41.66 5.53 -5.58
C ARG A 484 -40.54 4.49 -5.38
N PRO A 485 -39.41 4.87 -4.76
CA PRO A 485 -38.34 3.92 -4.47
C PRO A 485 -38.87 2.81 -3.54
N PRO A 486 -38.53 1.54 -3.79
CA PRO A 486 -38.94 0.45 -2.92
C PRO A 486 -38.31 0.63 -1.53
N LYS A 487 -39.10 0.37 -0.48
CA LYS A 487 -38.60 0.30 0.89
C LYS A 487 -37.48 -0.74 0.95
N THR A 488 -36.40 -0.44 1.68
CA THR A 488 -35.43 -1.46 2.09
C THR A 488 -36.16 -2.54 2.88
N PRO A 489 -36.05 -3.84 2.51
CA PRO A 489 -36.60 -4.91 3.33
C PRO A 489 -35.76 -4.98 4.62
N HIS A 490 -36.40 -4.60 5.74
CA HIS A 490 -36.13 -4.98 7.14
C HIS A 490 -36.81 -3.93 8.03
N SER A 491 -38.12 -4.11 8.21
CA SER A 491 -38.88 -3.51 9.32
C SER A 491 -40.03 -4.43 9.78
N GLU A 492 -40.03 -5.68 9.34
CA GLU A 492 -40.97 -6.73 9.72
C GLU A 492 -40.15 -8.02 9.90
N GLU A 493 -40.46 -8.72 10.99
CA GLU A 493 -39.89 -9.98 11.50
C GLU A 493 -38.43 -9.96 12.04
N LEU A 494 -38.38 -10.05 13.38
CA LEU A 494 -37.28 -10.40 14.31
C LEU A 494 -36.16 -9.37 14.52
#